data_AF-A0AAJ0V6X8-F1
#
_entry.id   AF-A0AAJ0V6X8-F1
#
_cell.length_a   1.000
_cell.length_b   1.000
_cell.length_c   1.000
_cell.angle_alpha   90.00
_cell.angle_beta   90.00
_cell.angle_gamma   90.00
#
_symmetry.space_group_name_H-M   'P 1'
#
loop_
_entity.id
_entity.type
_entity.pdbx_description
1 polymer ?
#
loop_
_entity_poly.entity_id
_entity_poly.type
_entity_poly.pdbx_seq_one_letter_code
_entity_poly.pdbx_strand_id
1 'polypeptide(L)'
;MKKLIYIAALALSTAALTGCDMYPPYRVYNQKMDGEAELARAESAKKVQILDAEAKKASAQSFADAEVIRAQGVAKANAIIGKSLNDNEAYLRYLYIQKLGDAEGKGQVIYVPTEAGLPILESNRLRKQ
;
A
#
# COMPACT_ATOMS: atom_id res chain seq x y z
N MET A 1 50.78 -44.20 -51.78
CA MET A 1 50.18 -44.28 -50.43
C MET A 1 51.01 -43.55 -49.36
N LYS A 2 52.30 -43.82 -49.17
CA LYS A 2 53.14 -43.15 -48.15
C LYS A 2 53.17 -41.60 -48.25
N LYS A 3 53.27 -41.01 -49.45
CA LYS A 3 53.26 -39.54 -49.64
C LYS A 3 51.98 -38.84 -49.17
N LEU A 4 50.81 -39.45 -49.35
CA LEU A 4 49.51 -38.93 -48.88
C LEU A 4 49.42 -38.93 -47.35
N ILE A 5 49.97 -39.97 -46.70
CA ILE A 5 50.02 -40.07 -45.23
C ILE A 5 50.93 -38.98 -44.64
N TYR A 6 52.07 -38.68 -45.26
CA TYR A 6 52.96 -37.60 -44.79
C TYR A 6 52.31 -36.21 -44.92
N ILE A 7 51.58 -35.94 -45.99
CA ILE A 7 50.90 -34.65 -46.19
C ILE A 7 49.77 -34.48 -45.15
N ALA A 8 49.00 -35.54 -44.89
CA ALA A 8 47.96 -35.51 -43.86
C ALA A 8 48.54 -35.30 -42.45
N ALA A 9 49.65 -35.97 -42.11
CA ALA A 9 50.33 -35.77 -40.84
C ALA A 9 50.88 -34.34 -40.67
N LEU A 10 51.40 -33.74 -41.75
CA LEU A 10 51.93 -32.39 -41.71
C LEU A 10 50.80 -31.35 -41.51
N ALA A 11 49.66 -31.51 -42.19
CA ALA A 11 48.50 -30.63 -42.03
C ALA A 11 47.87 -30.70 -40.63
N LEU A 12 47.88 -31.88 -40.00
CA LEU A 12 47.36 -32.06 -38.64
C LEU A 12 48.28 -31.42 -37.59
N SER A 13 49.59 -31.48 -37.82
CA SER A 13 50.57 -30.82 -36.94
C SER A 13 50.50 -29.30 -36.99
N THR A 14 50.29 -28.72 -38.17
CA THR A 14 50.16 -27.26 -38.32
C THR A 14 48.86 -26.74 -37.70
N ALA A 15 47.75 -27.47 -37.82
CA ALA A 15 46.49 -27.15 -37.16
C ALA A 15 46.59 -27.25 -35.62
N ALA A 16 47.30 -28.25 -35.10
CA ALA A 16 47.49 -28.42 -33.66
C ALA A 16 48.34 -27.29 -33.05
N LEU A 17 49.43 -26.88 -33.71
CA LEU A 17 50.29 -25.79 -33.26
C LEU A 17 49.55 -24.44 -33.27
N THR A 18 48.89 -24.12 -34.38
CA THR A 18 48.15 -22.84 -34.53
C THR A 18 46.91 -22.75 -33.64
N GLY A 19 46.22 -23.87 -33.41
CA GLY A 19 45.05 -23.90 -32.52
C GLY A 19 45.42 -23.75 -31.04
N CYS A 20 46.59 -24.26 -30.61
CA CYS A 20 47.00 -24.23 -29.21
C CYS A 20 47.46 -22.83 -28.76
N ASP A 21 48.11 -22.07 -29.64
CA ASP A 21 48.55 -20.70 -29.36
C ASP A 21 47.39 -19.69 -29.31
N MET A 22 46.27 -19.99 -30.01
CA MET A 22 45.10 -19.11 -30.08
C MET A 22 44.09 -19.32 -28.93
N TYR A 23 44.22 -20.42 -28.17
CA TYR A 23 43.31 -20.78 -27.09
C TYR A 23 43.42 -19.88 -25.82
N PRO A 24 44.63 -19.54 -25.31
CA PRO A 24 44.76 -18.68 -24.13
C PRO A 24 44.21 -17.25 -24.28
N PRO A 25 44.49 -16.49 -25.37
CA PRO A 25 44.01 -15.11 -25.49
C PRO A 25 42.48 -15.02 -25.70
N TYR A 26 41.88 -15.98 -26.41
CA TYR A 26 40.43 -16.03 -26.61
C TYR A 26 39.67 -16.26 -25.30
N ARG A 27 40.20 -17.11 -24.41
CA ARG A 27 39.59 -17.37 -23.10
C ARG A 27 39.58 -16.14 -22.21
N VAL A 28 40.66 -15.36 -22.19
CA VAL A 28 40.74 -14.10 -21.40
C VAL A 28 39.78 -13.06 -21.95
N TYR A 29 39.67 -12.94 -23.28
CA TYR A 29 38.71 -12.04 -23.91
C TYR A 29 37.27 -12.40 -23.52
N ASN A 30 36.89 -13.67 -23.63
CA ASN A 30 35.55 -14.12 -23.23
C ASN A 30 35.27 -13.85 -21.74
N GLN A 31 36.22 -14.17 -20.85
CA GLN A 31 36.09 -13.88 -19.42
C GLN A 31 35.90 -12.39 -19.13
N LYS A 32 36.60 -11.52 -19.87
CA LYS A 32 36.45 -10.06 -19.75
C LYS A 32 35.06 -9.61 -20.22
N MET A 33 34.60 -10.08 -21.37
CA MET A 33 33.27 -9.76 -21.90
C MET A 33 32.16 -10.25 -20.97
N ASP A 34 32.32 -11.43 -20.37
CA ASP A 34 31.37 -11.97 -19.39
C ASP A 34 31.31 -11.10 -18.13
N GLY A 35 32.45 -10.66 -17.61
CA GLY A 35 32.52 -9.76 -16.45
C GLY A 35 31.91 -8.38 -16.73
N GLU A 36 32.16 -7.80 -17.90
CA GLU A 36 31.54 -6.55 -18.33
C GLU A 36 30.02 -6.69 -18.47
N ALA A 37 29.55 -7.81 -19.04
CA ALA A 37 28.13 -8.11 -19.14
C ALA A 37 27.48 -8.30 -17.75
N GLU A 38 28.16 -8.93 -16.80
CA GLU A 38 27.68 -9.10 -15.43
C GLU A 38 27.58 -7.76 -14.69
N LEU A 39 28.59 -6.89 -14.81
CA LEU A 39 28.56 -5.54 -14.26
C LEU A 39 27.41 -4.71 -14.84
N ALA A 40 27.23 -4.71 -16.16
CA ALA A 40 26.15 -3.99 -16.82
C ALA A 40 24.76 -4.48 -16.37
N ARG A 41 24.61 -5.80 -16.16
CA ARG A 41 23.38 -6.38 -15.59
C ARG A 41 23.16 -5.94 -14.14
N ALA A 42 24.20 -5.96 -13.31
CA ALA A 42 24.12 -5.56 -11.91
C ALA A 42 23.77 -4.06 -11.76
N GLU A 43 24.37 -3.19 -12.58
CA GLU A 43 24.05 -1.76 -12.61
C GLU A 43 22.60 -1.52 -13.03
N SER A 44 22.15 -2.22 -14.08
CA SER A 44 20.75 -2.14 -14.54
C SER A 44 19.78 -2.62 -13.46
N ALA A 45 20.08 -3.75 -12.81
CA ALA A 45 19.26 -4.28 -11.72
C ALA A 45 19.19 -3.30 -10.54
N LYS A 46 20.32 -2.68 -10.17
CA LYS A 46 20.36 -1.65 -9.13
C LYS A 46 19.51 -0.44 -9.50
N LYS A 47 19.59 0.02 -10.76
CA LYS A 47 18.77 1.14 -11.25
C LYS A 47 17.28 0.83 -11.18
N VAL A 48 16.87 -0.37 -11.57
CA VAL A 48 15.47 -0.83 -11.44
C VAL A 48 15.04 -0.82 -9.98
N GLN A 49 15.86 -1.34 -9.06
CA GLN A 49 15.53 -1.33 -7.62
C GLN A 49 15.37 0.09 -7.05
N ILE A 50 16.22 1.03 -7.47
CA ILE A 50 16.11 2.43 -7.06
C ILE A 50 14.81 3.04 -7.58
N LEU A 51 14.51 2.85 -8.86
CA LEU A 51 13.27 3.37 -9.47
C LEU A 51 12.03 2.77 -8.82
N ASP A 52 12.04 1.47 -8.52
CA ASP A 52 10.96 0.79 -7.81
C ASP A 52 10.78 1.34 -6.39
N ALA A 53 11.88 1.61 -5.67
CA ALA A 53 11.84 2.20 -4.34
C ALA A 53 11.31 3.64 -4.37
N GLU A 54 11.73 4.45 -5.35
CA GLU A 54 11.25 5.81 -5.56
C GLU A 54 9.76 5.82 -5.92
N ALA A 55 9.31 4.92 -6.81
CA ALA A 55 7.90 4.78 -7.17
C ALA A 55 7.04 4.39 -5.94
N LYS A 56 7.51 3.46 -5.11
CA LYS A 56 6.83 3.08 -3.86
C LYS A 56 6.76 4.26 -2.88
N LYS A 57 7.84 5.03 -2.74
CA LYS A 57 7.87 6.24 -1.90
C LYS A 57 6.87 7.29 -2.39
N ALA A 58 6.86 7.57 -3.69
CA ALA A 58 5.94 8.53 -4.29
C ALA A 58 4.48 8.10 -4.10
N SER A 59 4.18 6.82 -4.34
CA SER A 59 2.85 6.25 -4.10
C SER A 59 2.42 6.40 -2.64
N ALA A 60 3.29 6.03 -1.69
CA ALA A 60 3.00 6.18 -0.27
C ALA A 60 2.74 7.65 0.13
N GLN A 61 3.50 8.60 -0.42
CA GLN A 61 3.27 10.02 -0.21
C GLN A 61 1.90 10.46 -0.73
N SER A 62 1.54 10.07 -1.95
CA SER A 62 0.22 10.40 -2.52
C SER A 62 -0.93 9.82 -1.70
N PHE A 63 -0.78 8.59 -1.17
CA PHE A 63 -1.77 8.02 -0.27
C PHE A 63 -1.86 8.77 1.06
N ALA A 64 -0.73 9.18 1.64
CA ALA A 64 -0.71 9.98 2.86
C ALA A 64 -1.39 11.34 2.65
N ASP A 65 -1.11 12.02 1.54
CA ASP A 65 -1.71 13.32 1.20
C ASP A 65 -3.23 13.19 1.01
N ALA A 66 -3.68 12.14 0.31
CA ALA A 66 -5.10 11.85 0.13
C ALA A 66 -5.81 11.62 1.48
N GLU A 67 -5.16 10.89 2.39
CA GLU A 67 -5.69 10.62 3.73
C GLU A 67 -5.78 11.88 4.59
N VAL A 68 -4.82 12.80 4.47
CA VAL A 68 -4.88 14.11 5.14
C VAL A 68 -6.09 14.92 4.63
N ILE A 69 -6.31 14.98 3.32
CA ILE A 69 -7.45 15.69 2.74
C ILE A 69 -8.76 15.07 3.23
N ARG A 70 -8.85 13.73 3.24
CA ARG A 70 -10.00 13.00 3.75
C ARG A 70 -10.27 13.33 5.21
N ALA A 71 -9.25 13.27 6.06
CA ALA A 71 -9.34 13.58 7.49
C ALA A 71 -9.78 15.03 7.73
N GLN A 72 -9.25 15.99 6.95
CA GLN A 72 -9.67 17.39 7.01
C GLN A 72 -11.15 17.56 6.62
N GLY A 73 -11.62 16.84 5.59
CA GLY A 73 -13.03 16.83 5.19
C GLY A 73 -13.94 16.31 6.30
N VAL A 74 -13.58 15.20 6.92
CA VAL A 74 -14.30 14.61 8.06
C VAL A 74 -14.31 15.58 9.25
N ALA A 75 -13.17 16.20 9.59
CA ALA A 75 -13.08 17.14 10.69
C ALA A 75 -13.98 18.37 10.47
N LYS A 76 -13.99 18.93 9.24
CA LYS A 76 -14.90 20.03 8.87
C LYS A 76 -16.36 19.63 8.96
N ALA A 77 -16.72 18.44 8.45
CA ALA A 77 -18.08 17.93 8.54
C ALA A 77 -18.51 17.77 10.02
N ASN A 78 -17.66 17.20 10.86
CA ASN A 78 -17.93 17.05 12.29
C ASN A 78 -18.08 18.41 13.00
N ALA A 79 -17.26 19.40 12.66
CA ALA A 79 -17.38 20.73 13.23
C ALA A 79 -18.71 21.41 12.84
N ILE A 80 -19.14 21.27 11.57
CA ILE A 80 -20.42 21.81 11.08
C ILE A 80 -21.59 21.12 11.79
N ILE A 81 -21.57 19.79 11.85
CA ILE A 81 -22.61 19.01 12.54
C ILE A 81 -22.64 19.41 14.02
N GLY A 82 -21.50 19.40 14.72
CA GLY A 82 -21.43 19.76 16.13
C GLY A 82 -22.00 21.15 16.42
N LYS A 83 -21.66 22.15 15.59
CA LYS A 83 -22.24 23.49 15.70
C LYS A 83 -23.75 23.49 15.43
N SER A 84 -24.18 22.80 14.38
CA SER A 84 -25.60 22.65 14.04
C SER A 84 -26.43 21.99 15.13
N LEU A 85 -25.84 21.08 15.92
CA LEU A 85 -26.53 20.41 17.02
C LEU A 85 -26.59 21.31 18.26
N ASN A 86 -25.50 22.00 18.59
CA ASN A 86 -25.44 22.86 19.79
C ASN A 86 -26.42 24.05 19.74
N ASP A 87 -26.61 24.65 18.56
CA ASP A 87 -27.43 25.86 18.41
C ASP A 87 -28.90 25.56 18.00
N ASN A 88 -29.34 24.29 18.01
CA ASN A 88 -30.66 23.91 17.48
C ASN A 88 -31.40 22.85 18.29
N GLU A 89 -31.73 23.19 19.54
CA GLU A 89 -32.46 22.31 20.46
C GLU A 89 -33.84 21.89 19.94
N ALA A 90 -34.56 22.78 19.23
CA ALA A 90 -35.86 22.45 18.64
C ALA A 90 -35.75 21.36 17.57
N TYR A 91 -34.72 21.43 16.71
CA TYR A 91 -34.46 20.41 15.71
C TYR A 91 -34.00 19.08 16.32
N LEU A 92 -33.15 19.12 17.35
CA LEU A 92 -32.77 17.93 18.11
C LEU A 92 -33.98 17.25 18.74
N ARG A 93 -34.90 18.03 19.33
CA ARG A 93 -36.13 17.52 19.93
C ARG A 93 -37.06 16.93 18.87
N TYR A 94 -37.17 17.56 17.70
CA TYR A 94 -37.89 17.00 16.55
C TYR A 94 -37.28 15.68 16.07
N LEU A 95 -35.96 15.61 15.85
CA LEU A 95 -35.26 14.39 15.45
C LEU A 95 -35.44 13.27 16.48
N TYR A 96 -35.38 13.60 17.78
CA TYR A 96 -35.63 12.65 18.86
C TYR A 96 -37.04 12.06 18.79
N ILE A 97 -38.07 12.92 18.68
CA ILE A 97 -39.47 12.48 18.56
C ILE A 97 -39.66 11.62 17.31
N GLN A 98 -39.07 12.02 16.18
CA GLN A 98 -39.14 11.26 14.93
C GLN A 98 -38.49 9.87 15.08
N LYS A 99 -37.30 9.79 15.68
CA LYS A 99 -36.61 8.51 15.96
C LYS A 99 -37.38 7.64 16.94
N LEU A 100 -38.11 8.25 17.87
CA LEU A 100 -39.02 7.55 18.78
C LEU A 100 -40.21 6.96 18.02
N GLY A 101 -40.82 7.75 17.13
CA GLY A 101 -41.93 7.30 16.28
C GLY A 101 -41.52 6.20 15.29
N ASP A 102 -40.31 6.28 14.73
CA ASP A 102 -39.73 5.20 13.91
C ASP A 102 -39.49 3.90 14.71
N ALA A 103 -39.35 4.03 16.04
CA ALA A 103 -39.15 2.91 16.95
C ALA A 103 -40.45 2.33 17.53
N GLU A 104 -41.57 3.07 17.47
CA GLU A 104 -42.88 2.58 17.87
C GLU A 104 -43.32 1.41 16.95
N GLY A 105 -43.16 0.19 17.48
CA GLY A 105 -43.38 -1.07 16.77
C GLY A 105 -42.35 -2.16 17.11
N LYS A 106 -41.19 -1.76 17.63
CA LYS A 106 -40.18 -2.66 18.22
C LYS A 106 -40.06 -2.30 19.69
N GLY A 107 -40.68 -3.05 20.59
CA GLY A 107 -40.72 -2.74 22.03
C GLY A 107 -39.38 -2.26 22.57
N GLN A 108 -39.21 -0.94 22.71
CA GLN A 108 -38.00 -0.31 23.21
C GLN A 108 -38.23 0.03 24.68
N VAL A 109 -37.47 -0.64 25.55
CA VAL A 109 -37.36 -0.25 26.95
C VAL A 109 -36.42 0.96 26.99
N ILE A 110 -36.99 2.16 27.08
CA ILE A 110 -36.23 3.41 27.20
C ILE A 110 -35.82 3.56 28.66
N TYR A 111 -34.55 3.27 28.98
CA TYR A 111 -33.99 3.54 30.31
C TYR A 111 -33.62 5.02 30.41
N VAL A 112 -34.41 5.79 31.16
CA VAL A 112 -34.09 7.17 31.53
C VAL A 112 -33.42 7.13 32.90
N PRO A 113 -32.08 7.29 33.00
CA PRO A 113 -31.42 7.34 34.29
C PRO A 113 -31.85 8.62 35.02
N THR A 114 -32.67 8.48 36.06
CA THR A 114 -32.81 9.51 37.08
C THR A 114 -31.63 9.39 38.04
N GLU A 115 -31.07 10.52 38.51
CA GLU A 115 -29.84 10.57 39.33
C GLU A 115 -29.91 9.83 40.68
N ALA A 116 -31.00 9.13 40.98
CA ALA A 116 -31.21 8.37 42.23
C ALA A 116 -31.88 6.99 42.05
N GLY A 117 -31.94 6.44 40.84
CA GLY A 117 -32.36 5.04 40.63
C GLY A 117 -33.82 4.71 40.98
N LEU A 118 -34.67 5.72 41.18
CA LEU A 118 -36.11 5.55 41.38
C LEU A 118 -36.88 6.27 40.25
N PRO A 119 -37.80 5.58 39.55
CA PRO A 119 -38.70 6.22 38.60
C PRO A 119 -39.54 7.27 39.32
N ILE A 120 -39.67 8.47 38.74
CA ILE A 120 -40.50 9.53 39.31
C ILE A 120 -41.96 9.15 39.08
N LEU A 121 -42.52 8.39 40.02
CA LEU A 121 -43.94 8.08 40.05
C LEU A 121 -44.64 9.27 40.74
N GLU A 122 -45.39 10.05 39.95
CA GLU A 122 -46.43 10.96 40.44
C GLU A 122 -46.01 12.26 41.17
N SER A 123 -44.87 12.89 40.87
CA SER A 123 -44.41 14.13 41.52
C SER A 123 -45.36 15.35 41.47
N ASN A 124 -46.53 15.26 40.83
CA ASN A 124 -47.53 16.34 40.80
C ASN A 124 -48.98 15.91 41.11
N ARG A 125 -49.28 14.66 41.52
CA ARG A 125 -50.69 14.26 41.72
C ARG A 125 -51.36 14.95 42.92
N LEU A 126 -50.59 15.44 43.90
CA LEU A 126 -51.13 16.02 45.14
C LEU A 126 -50.99 17.54 45.26
N ARG A 127 -50.54 18.28 44.23
CA ARG A 127 -50.39 19.75 44.31
C ARG A 127 -51.68 20.53 44.04
N LYS A 128 -52.81 20.02 44.52
CA LYS A 128 -54.09 20.73 44.65
C LYS A 128 -54.87 20.14 45.83
N GLN A 129 -54.56 20.61 47.03
CA GLN A 129 -55.50 20.85 48.13
C GLN A 129 -54.98 22.06 48.91
#